data_AF-A0A7C6XG03-F1
#
_entry.id   AF-A0A7C6XG03-F1
#
_cell.length_a   1.000
_cell.length_b   1.000
_cell.length_c   1.000
_cell.angle_alpha   90.00
_cell.angle_beta   90.00
_cell.angle_gamma   90.00
#
_symmetry.space_group_name_H-M   'P 1'
#
loop_
_entity.id
_entity.type
_entity.pdbx_description
1 polymer ?
#
loop_
_entity_poly.entity_id
_entity_poly.type
_entity_poly.pdbx_seq_one_letter_code
_entity_poly.pdbx_strand_id
1 'polypeptide(L)'
;MLSIRPFRPEDAPRIRDITVACFDGVSIDQNIERLLGVVADLPWQARKAAQVEDDCRAHPEGVFVAEVAGEVAGYVTTRINPHTRTGWIPHLAV
;
A
#
# COMPACT_ATOMS: atom_id res chain seq x y z
N MET A 1 -23.04 0.61 -3.10
CA MET A 1 -22.89 1.66 -2.07
C MET A 1 -21.41 1.73 -1.70
N LEU A 2 -20.84 2.92 -1.60
CA LEU A 2 -19.47 3.14 -1.12
C LEU A 2 -19.49 3.23 0.41
N SER A 3 -18.59 2.51 1.08
CA SER A 3 -18.32 2.67 2.51
C SER A 3 -16.82 2.83 2.75
N ILE A 4 -16.45 3.53 3.81
CA ILE A 4 -15.08 3.59 4.31
C ILE A 4 -15.07 2.92 5.67
N ARG A 5 -14.14 2.00 5.89
CA ARG A 5 -14.00 1.26 7.14
C ARG A 5 -12.55 1.03 7.52
N PRO A 6 -12.25 0.74 8.79
CA PRO A 6 -10.94 0.25 9.19
C PRO A 6 -10.55 -1.01 8.40
N PHE A 7 -9.25 -1.13 8.17
CA PHE A 7 -8.62 -2.32 7.62
C PHE A 7 -8.91 -3.56 8.47
N ARG A 8 -9.02 -4.70 7.78
CA ARG A 8 -9.03 -6.04 8.37
C ARG A 8 -7.94 -6.87 7.71
N PRO A 9 -7.32 -7.83 8.41
CA PRO A 9 -6.27 -8.68 7.83
C PRO A 9 -6.65 -9.34 6.50
N GLU A 10 -7.92 -9.67 6.31
CA GLU A 10 -8.43 -10.29 5.09
C GLU A 10 -8.40 -9.35 3.87
N ASP A 11 -8.29 -8.04 4.08
CA ASP A 11 -8.16 -7.05 3.00
C ASP A 11 -6.74 -7.02 2.40
N ALA A 12 -5.73 -7.55 3.11
CA ALA A 12 -4.32 -7.42 2.74
C ALA A 12 -4.00 -7.94 1.32
N PRO A 13 -4.49 -9.12 0.88
CA PRO A 13 -4.28 -9.58 -0.49
C PRO A 13 -4.84 -8.60 -1.54
N ARG A 14 -6.02 -8.02 -1.28
CA ARG A 14 -6.66 -7.09 -2.21
C ARG A 14 -5.96 -5.73 -2.24
N ILE A 15 -5.49 -5.24 -1.08
CA ILE A 15 -4.65 -4.04 -0.96
C ILE A 15 -3.37 -4.21 -1.80
N ARG A 16 -2.69 -5.36 -1.69
CA ARG A 16 -1.50 -5.67 -2.51
C ARG A 16 -1.80 -5.56 -4.00
N ASP A 17 -2.90 -6.18 -4.45
CA ASP A 17 -3.23 -6.22 -5.87
C ASP A 17 -3.55 -4.80 -6.41
N ILE A 18 -4.27 -3.99 -5.64
CA ILE A 18 -4.49 -2.56 -5.95
C ILE A 18 -3.16 -1.82 -6.00
N THR A 19 -2.29 -2.03 -5.01
CA THR A 19 -0.98 -1.38 -4.91
C THR A 19 -0.13 -1.64 -6.15
N VAL A 20 -0.03 -2.90 -6.59
CA VAL A 20 0.75 -3.24 -7.78
C VAL A 20 0.14 -2.62 -9.04
N ALA A 21 -1.18 -2.66 -9.17
CA ALA A 21 -1.86 -2.10 -10.34
C ALA A 21 -1.71 -0.58 -10.45
N CYS A 22 -1.94 0.16 -9.35
CA CYS A 22 -1.94 1.62 -9.38
C CYS A 22 -0.54 2.23 -9.47
N PHE A 23 0.51 1.48 -9.07
CA PHE A 23 1.89 1.96 -9.12
C PHE A 23 2.67 1.48 -10.35
N ASP A 24 2.06 0.70 -11.25
CA ASP A 24 2.70 0.36 -12.51
C ASP A 24 2.93 1.61 -13.38
N GLY A 25 4.12 1.70 -13.96
CA GLY A 25 4.58 2.86 -14.73
C GLY A 25 5.08 4.05 -13.90
N VAL A 26 4.76 4.12 -12.59
CA VAL A 26 5.08 5.28 -11.73
C VAL A 26 5.89 4.93 -10.48
N SER A 27 6.06 3.64 -10.17
CA SER A 27 6.81 3.19 -9.00
C SER A 27 8.29 3.56 -9.10
N ILE A 28 8.83 4.17 -8.04
CA ILE A 28 10.28 4.41 -7.94
C ILE A 28 11.06 3.08 -7.93
N ASP A 29 10.49 2.03 -7.35
CA ASP A 29 11.10 0.70 -7.34
C ASP A 29 11.20 0.11 -8.74
N GLN A 30 10.20 0.36 -9.60
CA GLN A 30 10.21 -0.04 -11.01
C GLN A 30 11.22 0.78 -11.81
N ASN A 31 11.33 2.08 -11.54
CA ASN A 31 12.32 2.94 -12.21
C ASN A 31 13.75 2.54 -11.83
N ILE A 32 14.00 2.24 -10.55
CA ILE A 32 15.28 1.69 -10.07
C ILE A 32 15.59 0.38 -10.79
N GLU A 33 14.62 -0.54 -10.84
CA GLU A 33 14.80 -1.84 -11.50
C GLU A 33 15.11 -1.70 -12.99
N ARG A 34 14.43 -0.78 -13.69
CA ARG A 34 14.69 -0.51 -15.10
C ARG A 34 16.11 0.01 -15.36
N LEU A 35 16.65 0.79 -14.43
CA LEU A 35 17.97 1.42 -14.59
C LEU A 35 19.11 0.54 -14.08
N LEU A 36 18.90 -0.19 -13.00
CA LEU A 36 19.94 -0.89 -12.25
C LEU A 36 19.78 -2.42 -12.23
N GLY A 37 18.69 -2.93 -12.79
CA GLY A 37 18.33 -4.34 -12.74
C GLY A 37 17.53 -4.73 -11.50
N VAL A 38 17.11 -5.99 -11.45
CA VAL A 38 16.34 -6.57 -10.35
C VAL A 38 17.15 -6.52 -9.05
N VAL A 39 16.50 -6.11 -7.96
CA VAL A 39 17.13 -5.99 -6.63
C VAL A 39 16.81 -7.23 -5.82
N ALA A 40 17.84 -7.93 -5.34
CA ALA A 40 17.73 -9.13 -4.50
C ALA A 40 16.88 -10.25 -5.13
N ASP A 41 16.93 -10.41 -6.46
CA ASP A 41 16.11 -11.36 -7.23
C ASP A 41 14.59 -11.19 -7.00
N LEU A 42 14.18 -10.01 -6.52
CA LEU A 42 12.79 -9.67 -6.25
C LEU A 42 12.30 -8.58 -7.21
N PRO A 43 11.22 -8.84 -7.96
CA PRO A 43 10.65 -7.83 -8.85
C PRO A 43 10.07 -6.68 -8.03
N TRP A 44 10.01 -5.49 -8.62
CA TRP A 44 9.53 -4.27 -7.94
C TRP A 44 8.15 -4.44 -7.33
N GLN A 45 7.27 -5.25 -7.94
CA GLN A 45 5.94 -5.55 -7.43
C GLN A 45 6.01 -6.21 -6.06
N ALA A 46 6.90 -7.18 -5.88
CA ALA A 46 7.07 -7.89 -4.61
C ALA A 46 7.61 -6.96 -3.52
N ARG A 47 8.55 -6.09 -3.86
CA ARG A 47 9.11 -5.10 -2.93
C ARG A 47 8.07 -4.04 -2.55
N LYS A 48 7.29 -3.56 -3.52
CA LYS A 48 6.22 -2.57 -3.30
C LYS A 48 5.06 -3.16 -2.48
N ALA A 49 4.68 -4.40 -2.74
CA ALA A 49 3.73 -5.17 -1.95
C ALA A 49 4.18 -5.32 -0.50
N ALA A 50 5.44 -5.70 -0.27
CA ALA A 50 5.97 -5.85 1.08
C ALA A 50 5.92 -4.53 1.88
N GLN A 51 6.21 -3.38 1.26
CA GLN A 51 6.13 -2.07 1.92
C GLN A 51 4.72 -1.78 2.48
N VAL A 52 3.66 -2.05 1.70
CA VAL A 52 2.29 -1.82 2.19
C VAL A 52 1.86 -2.87 3.22
N GLU A 53 2.31 -4.12 3.08
CA GLU A 53 2.07 -5.16 4.10
C GLU A 53 2.74 -4.82 5.44
N ASP A 54 3.93 -4.22 5.41
CA ASP A 54 4.64 -3.76 6.60
C ASP A 54 3.89 -2.63 7.30
N ASP A 55 3.34 -1.67 6.54
CA ASP A 55 2.47 -0.62 7.10
C ASP A 55 1.20 -1.20 7.76
N CYS A 56 0.52 -2.14 7.08
CA CYS A 56 -0.66 -2.82 7.62
C CYS A 56 -0.35 -3.60 8.91
N ARG A 57 0.86 -4.14 9.03
CA ARG A 57 1.30 -4.90 10.21
C ARG A 57 1.74 -4.00 11.36
N ALA A 58 2.47 -2.92 11.04
CA ALA A 58 3.02 -2.02 12.03
C ALA A 58 1.94 -1.15 12.69
N HIS A 59 0.97 -0.68 11.90
CA HIS A 59 -0.06 0.26 12.33
C HIS A 59 -1.44 -0.04 11.69
N PRO A 60 -2.04 -1.23 11.95
CA PRO A 60 -3.32 -1.61 11.36
C PRO A 60 -4.45 -0.61 11.66
N GLU A 61 -4.42 0.05 12.82
CA GLU A 61 -5.37 1.09 13.23
C GLU A 61 -5.29 2.37 12.38
N GLY A 62 -4.17 2.57 11.69
CA GLY A 62 -3.94 3.67 10.76
C GLY A 62 -4.31 3.35 9.32
N VAL A 63 -4.84 2.16 9.03
CA VAL A 63 -5.20 1.74 7.68
C VAL A 63 -6.71 1.73 7.50
N PHE A 64 -7.16 2.36 6.40
CA PHE A 64 -8.57 2.42 6.03
C PHE A 64 -8.75 1.95 4.60
N VAL A 65 -9.88 1.29 4.35
CA VAL A 65 -10.26 0.81 3.02
C VAL A 65 -11.57 1.45 2.58
N ALA A 66 -11.66 1.73 1.28
CA ALA A 66 -12.89 2.05 0.60
C ALA A 66 -13.47 0.76 0.01
N GLU A 67 -14.69 0.40 0.42
CA GLU A 67 -15.40 -0.77 -0.06
C GLU A 67 -16.54 -0.37 -1.00
N VAL A 68 -16.61 -1.00 -2.16
CA VAL A 68 -17.66 -0.81 -3.16
C VAL A 68 -18.23 -2.18 -3.51
N ALA A 69 -19.52 -2.36 -3.21
CA ALA A 69 -20.24 -3.61 -3.49
C ALA A 69 -19.59 -4.86 -2.85
N GLY A 70 -19.05 -4.72 -1.63
CA GLY A 70 -18.41 -5.81 -0.88
C GLY A 70 -16.93 -6.01 -1.20
N GLU A 71 -16.38 -5.30 -2.18
CA GLU A 71 -14.99 -5.42 -2.60
C GLU A 71 -14.19 -4.18 -2.19
N VAL A 72 -12.96 -4.38 -1.73
CA VAL A 72 -12.04 -3.27 -1.51
C VAL A 72 -11.66 -2.68 -2.86
N ALA A 73 -12.00 -1.40 -3.04
CA ALA A 73 -11.76 -0.61 -4.24
C ALA A 73 -10.58 0.37 -4.07
N GLY A 74 -10.18 0.65 -2.83
CA GLY A 74 -9.02 1.50 -2.55
C GLY A 74 -8.66 1.48 -1.08
N TYR A 75 -7.50 2.04 -0.74
CA TYR A 75 -7.01 2.07 0.64
C TYR A 75 -6.08 3.26 0.88
N VAL A 76 -5.88 3.56 2.16
CA VAL A 76 -4.86 4.51 2.64
C VAL A 76 -4.16 3.92 3.86
N THR A 77 -2.83 4.03 3.92
CA THR A 77 -2.06 3.81 5.15
C THR A 77 -1.73 5.17 5.76
N THR A 78 -1.87 5.29 7.08
CA THR A 78 -1.55 6.52 7.81
C THR A 78 -0.77 6.19 9.07
N ARG A 79 0.17 7.07 9.44
CA ARG A 79 0.92 6.95 10.69
C ARG A 79 1.35 8.33 11.20
N ILE A 80 1.58 8.44 12.51
CA ILE A 80 2.14 9.65 13.11
C ILE A 80 3.66 9.48 13.15
N ASN A 81 4.41 10.45 12.62
CA ASN A 81 5.84 10.53 12.90
C ASN A 81 6.04 11.18 14.29
N PRO A 82 6.56 10.44 15.29
CA PRO A 82 6.69 10.97 16.64
C PRO A 82 7.78 12.04 16.77
N HIS A 83 8.78 12.03 15.88
CA HIS A 83 9.89 12.98 15.89
C HIS A 83 9.43 14.36 15.36
N THR A 84 8.74 14.39 14.23
CA THR A 84 8.26 15.64 13.62
C THR A 84 6.89 16.08 14.13
N ARG A 85 6.16 15.19 14.81
CA ARG A 85 4.76 15.38 15.27
C ARG A 85 3.80 15.69 14.13
N THR A 86 4.01 15.06 12.97
CA THR A 86 3.17 15.21 11.77
C THR A 86 2.60 13.88 11.32
N GLY A 87 1.39 13.88 10.76
CA GLY A 87 0.80 12.72 10.11
C GLY A 87 1.42 12.47 8.74
N TRP A 88 1.67 11.20 8.42
CA TRP A 88 2.20 10.72 7.13
C TRP A 88 1.19 9.81 6.47
N ILE A 89 1.15 9.86 5.14
CA ILE A 89 0.39 8.95 4.27
C ILE A 89 1.40 8.20 3.39
N PRO A 90 1.94 7.06 3.83
CA PRO A 90 2.93 6.34 3.02
C PRO A 90 2.34 5.77 1.73
N HIS A 91 1.10 5.27 1.77
CA HIS A 91 0.43 4.68 0.62
C HIS A 91 -1.03 5.12 0.52
N LEU A 92 -1.46 5.44 -0.70
CA LEU A 92 -2.84 5.72 -1.08
C LEU A 92 -3.02 5.21 -2.51
N ALA A 93 -4.04 4.40 -2.75
CA ALA A 93 -4.37 3.91 -4.09
C ALA A 93 -5.86 3.57 -4.22
N VAL A 94 -6.39 3.78 -5.44
CA VAL A 94 -7.78 3.53 -5.87
C VAL A 94 -7.79 3.00 -7.30
#